data_AF-A0AAE3LW44-F1
#
_entry.id   AF-A0AAE3LW44-F1
#
_cell.length_a   1.000
_cell.length_b   1.000
_cell.length_c   1.000
_cell.angle_alpha   90.00
_cell.angle_beta   90.00
_cell.angle_gamma   90.00
#
_symmetry.space_group_name_H-M   'P 1'
#
loop_
_entity.id
_entity.type
_entity.pdbx_description
1 polymer ?
#
loop_
_entity_poly.entity_id
_entity_poly.type
_entity_poly.pdbx_seq_one_letter_code
_entity_poly.pdbx_strand_id
1 'polypeptide(L)' 'GEVAELNEVDVKKALLTAMQTMRVKDAATAVAGATGMARRDVYQLALGLKDET' A
#
# COMPACT_ATOMS: atom_id res chain seq x y z
N GLY A 1 -10.50 -16.78 2.33
CA GLY A 1 -11.77 -16.04 2.31
C GLY A 1 -11.60 -14.88 1.37
N GLU A 2 -12.22 -14.96 0.18
CA GLU A 2 -11.88 -14.14 -0.99
C GLU A 2 -11.81 -12.63 -0.73
N VAL A 3 -12.62 -12.10 0.18
CA VAL A 3 -12.74 -10.65 0.42
C VAL A 3 -11.48 -10.03 1.06
N ALA A 4 -10.79 -10.76 1.94
CA ALA A 4 -9.59 -10.25 2.61
C ALA A 4 -8.38 -10.24 1.68
N GLU A 5 -8.25 -11.25 0.82
CA GLU A 5 -7.18 -11.33 -0.19
C GLU A 5 -7.38 -10.29 -1.31
N LEU A 6 -8.62 -10.03 -1.74
CA LEU A 6 -8.93 -8.96 -2.69
C LEU A 6 -8.47 -7.60 -2.17
N ASN A 7 -8.75 -7.29 -0.90
CA ASN A 7 -8.32 -6.04 -0.28
C ASN A 7 -6.79 -5.91 -0.26
N GLU A 8 -6.05 -6.97 0.07
CA GLU A 8 -4.59 -6.90 0.11
C GLU A 8 -3.99 -6.69 -1.28
N VAL A 9 -4.49 -7.40 -2.30
CA VAL A 9 -4.04 -7.24 -3.70
C VAL A 9 -4.30 -5.82 -4.21
N ASP A 10 -5.46 -5.24 -3.90
CA ASP A 10 -5.82 -3.89 -4.32
C ASP A 10 -4.97 -2.82 -3.62
N VAL A 11 -4.67 -3.01 -2.33
CA VAL A 11 -3.76 -2.13 -1.58
C VAL A 11 -2.35 -2.19 -2.16
N LYS A 12 -1.85 -3.39 -2.51
CA LYS A 12 -0.53 -3.55 -3.14
C LYS A 12 -0.47 -2.84 -4.50
N LYS A 13 -1.49 -2.99 -5.35
CA LYS A 13 -1.58 -2.27 -6.64
C LYS A 13 -1.60 -0.76 -6.48
N ALA A 14 -2.39 -0.26 -5.52
CA ALA A 14 -2.48 1.17 -5.23
C ALA A 14 -1.13 1.72 -4.72
N LEU A 15 -0.44 0.97 -3.87
CA LEU A 15 0.90 1.30 -3.37
C LEU A 15 1.94 1.37 -4.49
N LEU A 16 2.01 0.34 -5.34
CA LEU A 16 2.94 0.31 -6.48
C LEU A 16 2.72 1.52 -7.40
N THR A 17 1.46 1.86 -7.69
CA THR A 17 1.11 3.02 -8.52
C THR A 17 1.52 4.34 -7.86
N ALA A 18 1.20 4.52 -6.57
CA ALA A 18 1.54 5.74 -5.85
C ALA A 18 3.07 5.93 -5.71
N MET A 19 3.80 4.84 -5.44
CA MET A 19 5.26 4.86 -5.27
C MET A 19 6.04 5.22 -6.55
N GLN A 20 5.42 5.17 -7.73
CA GLN A 20 6.05 5.63 -8.97
C GLN A 20 6.29 7.14 -8.97
N THR A 21 5.49 7.92 -8.24
CA THR A 21 5.55 9.39 -8.24
C THR A 21 5.70 10.00 -6.84
N MET A 22 5.49 9.21 -5.79
CA MET A 22 5.55 9.63 -4.40
C MET A 22 6.65 8.90 -3.64
N ARG A 23 7.19 9.53 -2.60
CA ARG A 23 8.03 8.81 -1.63
C ARG A 23 7.18 7.75 -0.92
N VAL A 24 7.81 6.64 -0.50
CA VAL A 24 7.14 5.52 0.21
C VAL A 24 6.25 6.00 1.36
N LYS A 25 6.74 6.99 2.14
CA LYS A 25 6.01 7.56 3.27
C LYS A 25 4.71 8.26 2.85
N ASP A 26 4.73 8.95 1.72
CA ASP A 26 3.61 9.74 1.20
C ASP A 26 2.61 8.83 0.49
N ALA A 27 3.11 7.89 -0.32
CA ALA A 27 2.32 6.82 -0.92
C ALA A 27 1.52 6.03 0.13
N ALA A 28 2.18 5.61 1.22
CA ALA A 28 1.52 4.90 2.31
C ALA A 28 0.45 5.74 3.02
N THR A 29 0.64 7.06 3.11
CA THR A 29 -0.36 7.97 3.71
C THR A 29 -1.58 8.09 2.81
N ALA A 30 -1.37 8.27 1.51
CA ALA A 30 -2.44 8.39 0.53
C ALA A 30 -3.28 7.11 0.45
N VAL A 31 -2.63 5.94 0.34
CA VAL A 31 -3.33 4.66 0.25
C VAL A 31 -4.06 4.33 1.55
N ALA A 32 -3.46 4.57 2.72
CA ALA A 32 -4.13 4.37 4.00
C ALA A 32 -5.40 5.23 4.16
N GLY A 33 -5.35 6.49 3.70
CA GLY A 33 -6.52 7.36 3.67
C GLY A 33 -7.62 6.87 2.73
N ALA A 34 -7.25 6.30 1.58
CA ALA A 34 -8.19 5.78 0.58
C ALA A 34 -8.83 4.44 0.98
N THR A 35 -8.09 3.58 1.68
CA THR A 35 -8.55 2.23 2.06
C THR A 35 -9.09 2.15 3.48
N GLY A 36 -8.89 3.19 4.29
CA GLY A 36 -9.23 3.21 5.72
C GLY A 36 -8.31 2.34 6.59
N MET A 37 -7.22 1.81 6.02
CA MET A 37 -6.27 0.98 6.75
C MET A 37 -5.35 1.82 7.63
N ALA A 38 -4.76 1.18 8.64
CA ALA A 38 -3.74 1.81 9.45
C ALA A 38 -2.53 2.16 8.58
N ARG A 39 -2.12 3.45 8.60
CA ARG A 39 -0.94 3.95 7.88
C ARG A 39 0.32 3.11 8.15
N ARG A 40 0.49 2.62 9.38
CA ARG A 40 1.62 1.77 9.77
C ARG A 40 1.68 0.49 8.93
N ASP A 41 0.55 -0.19 8.79
CA ASP A 41 0.47 -1.48 8.10
C ASP A 41 0.69 -1.29 6.59
N VAL A 42 0.06 -0.25 6.03
CA VAL A 42 0.25 0.15 4.63
C VAL A 42 1.71 0.56 4.36
N TYR A 43 2.37 1.24 5.30
CA TYR A 43 3.78 1.61 5.17
C TYR A 43 4.71 0.40 5.23
N GLN A 44 4.47 -0.55 6.13
CA GLN A 44 5.25 -1.79 6.17
C GLN A 44 5.08 -2.61 4.90
N LEU A 45 3.85 -2.70 4.38
CA LEU A 45 3.58 -3.34 3.11
C LEU A 45 4.33 -2.67 1.96
N ALA A 46 4.34 -1.34 1.92
CA ALA A 46 5.07 -0.56 0.92
C ALA A 46 6.60 -0.76 0.99
N LEU A 47 7.16 -0.93 2.19
CA LEU A 47 8.57 -1.25 2.37
C LEU A 47 8.90 -2.65 1.82
N GLY A 48 8.08 -3.65 2.14
CA GLY A 48 8.23 -5.01 1.60
C GLY A 48 8.20 -5.02 0.07
N LEU A 49 7.23 -4.32 -0.53
CA LEU A 49 7.13 -4.21 -2.00
C LEU A 49 8.33 -3.50 -2.62
N LYS A 50 8.88 -2.47 -1.97
CA LYS A 50 10.05 -1.75 -2.45
C LYS A 50 11.30 -2.62 -2.43
N ASP A 51 11.42 -3.53 -1.45
CA ASP A 51 12.58 -4.40 -1.32
C ASP A 51 12.52 -5.59 -2.29
N GLU A 52 11.33 -5.91 -2.82
CA GLU A 52 11.10 -6.93 -3.85
C GLU A 52 11.34 -6.47 -5.30
N THR A 53 11.45 -5.15 -5.55
CA THR A 53 11.69 -4.52 -6.87
C THR A 53 13.02 -3.80 -6.96
#